data_AF-A0A976L901-F1
#
_entry.id   AF-A0A976L901-F1
#
_cell.length_a   1.000
_cell.length_b   1.000
_cell.length_c   1.000
_cell.angle_alpha   90.00
_cell.angle_beta   90.00
_cell.angle_gamma   90.00
#
_symmetry.space_group_name_H-M   'P 1'
#
loop_
_entity.id
_entity.type
_entity.pdbx_description
1 polymer ?
#
loop_
_entity_poly.entity_id
_entity_poly.type
_entity_poly.pdbx_seq_one_letter_code
_entity_poly.pdbx_strand_id
1 'polypeptide(L)'
;MKRALLVLILMVFILGGFVPECSQMGCCSMVRAEDAKNQTARITATEPAAIISGIKTTLKVRGFMLKEARDMRFPMALEVKAEITEKKDSGPPKGMENKIVGDSQLIAEFTLPAHHPVGILEYVIATPAGDATGKIMVLAAETFIDETEPNNAFREAHKMQLGQSSRGSIQGDKDVDVYAFLAKAGQQLKVTVTSGGSLLMDAAVHCYDPRGQFLAAADDGESRDPVLMLKLQTDSEVFLCVSSAHDVGGEWHSYLLTVEELK
;
A
#
# COMPACT_ATOMS: atom_id res chain seq x y z
N MET A 1 19.95 -6.59 64.01
CA MET A 1 19.41 -6.79 65.37
C MET A 1 18.28 -5.80 65.66
N LYS A 2 17.02 -6.16 65.40
CA LYS A 2 15.84 -5.56 66.04
C LYS A 2 14.78 -6.66 66.17
N ARG A 3 14.11 -6.62 67.32
CA ARG A 3 13.39 -7.70 68.01
C ARG A 3 12.00 -7.96 67.42
N ALA A 4 11.56 -9.21 67.53
CA ALA A 4 10.18 -9.66 67.38
C ALA A 4 9.36 -9.42 68.67
N LEU A 5 8.05 -9.17 68.52
CA LEU A 5 6.99 -9.32 69.55
C LEU A 5 5.63 -9.37 68.80
N LEU A 6 5.07 -10.56 68.53
CA LEU A 6 4.02 -11.26 69.29
C LEU A 6 2.63 -10.60 69.22
N VAL A 7 1.68 -11.21 68.48
CA VAL A 7 0.25 -11.25 68.88
C VAL A 7 -0.36 -12.61 68.51
N LEU A 8 -1.23 -13.03 69.42
CA LEU A 8 -1.77 -14.32 69.78
C LEU A 8 -2.89 -14.83 68.85
N ILE A 9 -2.98 -16.17 68.75
CA ILE A 9 -3.99 -16.97 68.05
C ILE A 9 -5.33 -16.97 68.82
N LEU A 10 -6.46 -16.98 68.11
CA LEU A 10 -7.68 -17.62 68.61
C LEU A 10 -8.30 -18.50 67.52
N MET A 11 -8.28 -19.81 67.78
CA MET A 11 -8.95 -20.87 67.03
C MET A 11 -10.36 -21.07 67.58
N VAL A 12 -11.38 -21.16 66.71
CA VAL A 12 -12.67 -21.80 67.03
C VAL A 12 -13.12 -22.66 65.83
N PHE A 13 -13.01 -23.97 66.01
CA PHE A 13 -13.86 -25.11 65.56
C PHE A 13 -15.25 -24.73 64.96
N ILE A 14 -15.93 -25.43 64.03
CA ILE A 14 -16.12 -26.87 63.77
C ILE A 14 -17.11 -27.03 62.57
N LEU A 15 -17.10 -28.22 61.91
CA LEU A 15 -18.09 -28.81 60.97
C LEU A 15 -18.26 -28.10 59.61
N GLY A 16 -18.06 -28.74 58.46
CA GLY A 16 -18.46 -30.09 58.06
C GLY A 16 -19.39 -29.94 56.85
N GLY A 17 -18.85 -30.09 55.64
CA GLY A 17 -19.62 -29.92 54.40
C GLY A 17 -18.81 -30.37 53.19
N PHE A 18 -19.07 -31.59 52.76
CA PHE A 18 -18.54 -32.27 51.59
C PHE A 18 -19.11 -31.64 50.30
N VAL A 19 -18.28 -31.18 49.37
CA VAL A 19 -18.66 -30.98 47.94
C VAL A 19 -17.43 -31.27 47.07
N PRO A 20 -17.54 -32.08 46.00
CA PRO A 20 -16.40 -32.64 45.28
C PRO A 20 -15.81 -31.69 44.24
N GLU A 21 -14.56 -31.97 43.86
CA GLU A 21 -13.88 -31.44 42.66
C GLU A 21 -14.76 -31.59 41.41
N CYS A 22 -14.97 -30.48 40.70
CA CYS A 22 -15.47 -30.47 39.33
C CYS A 22 -14.42 -29.79 38.43
N SER A 23 -13.63 -30.66 37.80
CA SER A 23 -12.94 -30.52 36.51
C SER A 23 -12.78 -29.12 35.87
N GLN A 24 -11.52 -28.78 35.64
CA GLN A 24 -11.06 -27.93 34.54
C GLN A 24 -11.75 -28.32 33.21
N MET A 25 -12.53 -27.43 32.61
CA MET A 25 -12.55 -27.18 31.16
C MET A 25 -13.56 -26.09 30.82
N GLY A 26 -13.14 -25.12 30.01
CA GLY A 26 -14.07 -24.28 29.26
C GLY A 26 -14.26 -22.86 29.80
N CYS A 27 -13.19 -22.05 29.82
CA CYS A 27 -13.37 -20.60 29.88
C CYS A 27 -12.33 -19.82 29.04
N CYS A 28 -11.90 -20.38 27.91
CA CYS A 28 -10.91 -19.73 27.04
C CYS A 28 -11.29 -19.69 25.54
N SER A 29 -12.53 -20.02 25.16
CA SER A 29 -12.91 -20.14 23.74
C SER A 29 -14.00 -19.16 23.26
N MET A 30 -14.52 -18.26 24.09
CA MET A 30 -15.57 -17.31 23.66
C MET A 30 -15.09 -15.90 23.31
N VAL A 31 -13.80 -15.57 23.50
CA VAL A 31 -13.26 -14.24 23.14
C VAL A 31 -12.73 -14.17 21.70
N ARG A 32 -12.70 -15.29 20.95
CA ARG A 32 -12.18 -15.31 19.55
C ARG A 32 -13.24 -15.32 18.45
N ALA A 33 -14.50 -15.60 18.76
CA ALA A 33 -15.54 -15.80 17.76
C ALA A 33 -16.35 -14.54 17.41
N GLU A 34 -16.32 -13.51 18.27
CA GLU A 34 -17.07 -12.26 18.04
C GLU A 34 -16.34 -11.26 17.13
N ASP A 35 -15.00 -11.24 17.12
CA ASP A 35 -14.22 -10.35 16.25
C ASP A 35 -14.33 -10.70 14.75
N ALA A 36 -14.72 -11.93 14.42
CA ALA A 36 -14.86 -12.38 13.03
C ALA A 36 -16.18 -11.93 12.36
N LYS A 37 -17.14 -11.36 13.11
CA LYS A 37 -18.51 -11.10 12.64
C LYS A 37 -18.84 -9.64 12.34
N ASN A 38 -17.90 -8.71 12.45
CA ASN A 38 -18.17 -7.30 12.17
C ASN A 38 -17.02 -6.61 11.44
N GLN A 39 -16.53 -7.23 10.36
CA GLN A 39 -15.61 -6.55 9.45
C GLN A 39 -16.41 -5.69 8.49
N THR A 40 -16.13 -4.39 8.48
CA THR A 40 -16.68 -3.43 7.52
C THR A 40 -15.94 -3.54 6.20
N ALA A 41 -16.59 -3.17 5.10
CA ALA A 41 -15.91 -3.08 3.82
C ALA A 41 -14.77 -2.06 3.87
N ARG A 42 -13.60 -2.43 3.34
CA ARG A 42 -12.42 -1.56 3.30
C ARG A 42 -11.50 -1.97 2.16
N ILE A 43 -10.92 -0.98 1.49
CA ILE A 43 -9.90 -1.17 0.45
C ILE A 43 -8.52 -1.15 1.09
N THR A 44 -7.64 -2.05 0.65
CA THR A 44 -6.24 -2.12 1.09
C THR A 44 -5.25 -1.92 -0.04
N ALA A 45 -5.66 -2.18 -1.29
CA ALA A 45 -4.81 -1.94 -2.45
C ALA A 45 -5.62 -1.79 -3.74
N THR A 46 -5.00 -1.14 -4.70
CA THR A 46 -5.53 -0.78 -6.00
C THR A 46 -4.44 -0.93 -7.04
N GLU A 47 -4.78 -1.60 -8.13
CA GLU A 47 -3.86 -1.91 -9.23
C GLU A 47 -4.54 -1.49 -10.54
N PRO A 48 -3.93 -0.59 -11.34
CA PRO A 48 -2.64 0.07 -11.12
C PRO A 48 -2.68 1.17 -10.03
N ALA A 49 -1.52 1.59 -9.53
CA ALA A 49 -1.36 2.69 -8.56
C ALA A 49 -1.82 4.07 -9.09
N ALA A 50 -1.86 4.24 -10.41
CA ALA A 50 -2.34 5.45 -11.07
C ALA A 50 -2.95 5.15 -12.45
N ILE A 51 -3.81 6.05 -12.90
CA ILE A 51 -4.57 5.94 -14.17
C ILE A 51 -4.45 7.23 -14.98
N ILE A 52 -4.83 7.16 -16.26
CA ILE A 52 -4.89 8.33 -17.15
C ILE A 52 -6.31 8.54 -17.67
N SER A 53 -6.63 9.78 -17.99
CA SER A 53 -7.91 10.18 -18.58
C SER A 53 -8.05 9.74 -20.04
N GLY A 54 -9.29 9.55 -20.52
CA GLY A 54 -9.59 9.37 -21.94
C GLY A 54 -9.43 7.97 -22.51
N ILE A 55 -8.93 7.01 -21.73
CA ILE A 55 -8.82 5.60 -22.14
C ILE A 55 -9.69 4.70 -21.27
N LYS A 56 -10.05 3.54 -21.81
CA LYS A 56 -10.66 2.46 -21.03
C LYS A 56 -9.63 1.99 -20.00
N THR A 57 -10.03 2.01 -18.73
CA THR A 57 -9.21 1.67 -17.57
C THR A 57 -9.78 0.42 -16.93
N THR A 58 -8.90 -0.51 -16.59
CA THR A 58 -9.20 -1.68 -15.76
C THR A 58 -8.55 -1.47 -14.40
N LEU A 59 -9.35 -1.51 -13.34
CA LEU A 59 -8.94 -1.29 -11.97
C LEU A 59 -9.20 -2.55 -11.16
N LYS A 60 -8.14 -3.17 -10.65
CA LYS A 60 -8.27 -4.23 -9.65
C LYS A 60 -8.22 -3.61 -8.27
N VAL A 61 -9.06 -4.10 -7.37
CA VAL A 61 -9.14 -3.60 -6.00
C VAL A 61 -9.14 -4.78 -5.04
N ARG A 62 -8.27 -4.73 -4.04
CA ARG A 62 -8.19 -5.70 -2.95
C ARG A 62 -8.71 -5.09 -1.65
N GLY A 63 -9.35 -5.91 -0.84
CA GLY A 63 -9.78 -5.48 0.48
C GLY A 63 -10.63 -6.51 1.23
N PHE A 64 -11.38 -5.99 2.21
CA PHE A 64 -12.27 -6.75 3.07
C PHE A 64 -13.71 -6.59 2.58
N MET A 65 -14.47 -7.70 2.59
CA MET A 65 -15.91 -7.71 2.28
C MET A 65 -16.29 -7.15 0.89
N LEU A 66 -15.40 -7.23 -0.10
CA LEU A 66 -15.63 -6.71 -1.46
C LEU A 66 -16.33 -7.71 -2.40
N LYS A 67 -16.41 -9.00 -2.04
CA LYS A 67 -17.00 -10.05 -2.88
C LYS A 67 -18.48 -9.78 -3.22
N GLU A 68 -19.20 -9.18 -2.29
CA GLU A 68 -20.61 -8.81 -2.43
C GLU A 68 -20.79 -7.35 -2.91
N ALA A 69 -19.76 -6.74 -3.49
CA ALA A 69 -19.85 -5.39 -4.06
C ALA A 69 -21.00 -5.30 -5.08
N ARG A 70 -21.79 -4.23 -4.92
CA ARG A 70 -22.99 -3.95 -5.72
C ARG A 70 -22.70 -2.95 -6.83
N ASP A 71 -21.97 -1.88 -6.50
CA ASP A 71 -21.56 -0.85 -7.45
C ASP A 71 -20.19 -0.26 -7.08
N MET A 72 -19.57 0.37 -8.07
CA MET A 72 -18.46 1.29 -7.92
C MET A 72 -18.88 2.64 -8.51
N ARG A 73 -18.67 3.71 -7.75
CA ARG A 73 -19.07 5.07 -8.13
C ARG A 73 -17.97 6.08 -7.81
N PHE A 74 -17.99 7.21 -8.49
CA PHE A 74 -17.04 8.31 -8.32
C PHE A 74 -17.79 9.55 -7.81
N PRO A 75 -17.73 9.89 -6.52
CA PRO A 75 -18.52 10.98 -5.94
C PRO A 75 -18.32 12.33 -6.64
N MET A 76 -17.13 12.58 -7.18
CA MET A 76 -16.78 13.81 -7.88
C MET A 76 -16.78 13.68 -9.41
N ALA A 77 -17.14 12.51 -9.96
CA ALA A 77 -17.19 12.24 -11.39
C ALA A 77 -18.46 11.43 -11.72
N LEU A 78 -19.62 12.02 -11.45
CA LEU A 78 -20.93 11.35 -11.53
C LEU A 78 -21.27 10.84 -12.93
N GLU A 79 -20.64 11.38 -13.97
CA GLU A 79 -20.76 10.96 -15.36
C GLU A 79 -20.04 9.62 -15.63
N VAL A 80 -19.08 9.23 -14.79
CA VAL A 80 -18.28 8.01 -14.97
C VAL A 80 -19.08 6.83 -14.46
N LYS A 81 -19.33 5.87 -15.35
CA LYS A 81 -19.95 4.59 -15.02
C LYS A 81 -18.87 3.52 -14.96
N ALA A 82 -18.73 2.89 -13.80
CA ALA A 82 -17.91 1.69 -13.65
C ALA A 82 -18.76 0.43 -13.74
N GLU A 83 -18.21 -0.57 -14.43
CA GLU A 83 -18.76 -1.92 -14.51
C GLU A 83 -17.85 -2.86 -13.71
N ILE A 84 -18.40 -3.55 -12.70
CA ILE A 84 -17.67 -4.58 -11.96
C ILE A 84 -17.76 -5.88 -12.76
N THR A 85 -16.64 -6.30 -13.36
CA THR A 85 -16.57 -7.45 -14.26
C THR A 85 -16.22 -8.76 -13.54
N GLU A 86 -15.50 -8.69 -12.43
CA GLU A 86 -15.12 -9.85 -11.62
C GLU A 86 -15.17 -9.52 -10.13
N LYS A 87 -15.61 -10.47 -9.30
CA LYS A 87 -15.57 -10.41 -7.83
C LYS A 87 -15.24 -11.80 -7.31
N LYS A 88 -14.23 -11.93 -6.46
CA LYS A 88 -13.82 -13.23 -5.89
C LYS A 88 -13.19 -13.10 -4.52
N ASP A 89 -13.11 -14.23 -3.83
CA ASP A 89 -12.22 -14.36 -2.68
C ASP A 89 -10.76 -14.26 -3.15
N SER A 90 -9.91 -13.74 -2.28
CA SER A 90 -8.49 -13.59 -2.52
C SER A 90 -7.70 -14.47 -1.57
N GLY A 91 -6.71 -15.18 -2.10
CA GLY A 91 -5.71 -15.85 -1.28
C GLY A 91 -4.80 -14.85 -0.54
N PRO A 92 -4.08 -15.33 0.50
CA PRO A 92 -3.04 -14.55 1.15
C PRO A 92 -1.94 -14.18 0.14
N PRO A 93 -1.55 -12.89 0.06
CA PRO A 93 -0.36 -12.49 -0.65
C PRO A 93 0.87 -13.12 0.01
N LYS A 94 1.94 -13.24 -0.76
CA LYS A 94 3.18 -13.81 -0.26
C LYS A 94 3.67 -13.05 0.97
N GLY A 95 4.00 -13.80 2.03
CA GLY A 95 4.50 -13.21 3.28
C GLY A 95 3.45 -12.48 4.12
N MET A 96 2.17 -12.45 3.71
CA MET A 96 1.11 -11.73 4.42
C MET A 96 -0.12 -12.60 4.69
N GLU A 97 -0.92 -12.18 5.66
CA GLU A 97 -2.16 -12.85 6.02
C GLU A 97 -3.37 -12.03 5.54
N ASN A 98 -4.40 -12.70 5.01
CA ASN A 98 -5.66 -12.07 4.60
C ASN A 98 -6.32 -11.21 5.68
N LYS A 99 -6.14 -11.56 6.96
CA LYS A 99 -6.66 -10.77 8.09
C LYS A 99 -6.08 -9.35 8.16
N ILE A 100 -4.94 -9.10 7.50
CA ILE A 100 -4.24 -7.81 7.46
C ILE A 100 -4.59 -7.07 6.16
N VAL A 101 -4.54 -7.77 5.03
CA VAL A 101 -4.59 -7.18 3.68
C VAL A 101 -5.88 -7.46 2.92
N GLY A 102 -6.91 -7.93 3.62
CA GLY A 102 -8.19 -8.29 3.01
C GLY A 102 -8.19 -9.70 2.42
N ASP A 103 -9.39 -10.23 2.23
CA ASP A 103 -9.68 -11.59 1.81
C ASP A 103 -10.51 -11.65 0.51
N SER A 104 -10.73 -10.50 -0.12
CA SER A 104 -11.55 -10.39 -1.32
C SER A 104 -10.95 -9.39 -2.31
N GLN A 105 -11.32 -9.54 -3.58
CA GLN A 105 -10.93 -8.62 -4.64
C GLN A 105 -12.03 -8.51 -5.69
N LEU A 106 -11.95 -7.45 -6.46
CA LEU A 106 -12.78 -7.23 -7.64
C LEU A 106 -12.00 -6.55 -8.76
N ILE A 107 -12.54 -6.66 -9.96
CA ILE A 107 -12.09 -5.94 -11.15
C ILE A 107 -13.24 -5.05 -11.61
N ALA A 108 -12.95 -3.77 -11.82
CA ALA A 108 -13.87 -2.81 -12.38
C ALA A 108 -13.29 -2.19 -13.65
N GLU A 109 -14.14 -1.92 -14.63
CA GLU A 109 -13.77 -1.23 -15.85
C GLU A 109 -14.56 0.07 -15.98
N PHE A 110 -13.89 1.14 -16.39
CA PHE A 110 -14.51 2.44 -16.63
C PHE A 110 -13.67 3.26 -17.61
N THR A 111 -14.24 4.35 -18.11
CA THR A 111 -13.52 5.33 -18.93
C THR A 111 -13.73 6.71 -18.33
N LEU A 112 -12.63 7.37 -17.97
CA LEU A 112 -12.68 8.79 -17.59
C LEU A 112 -12.79 9.65 -18.85
N PRO A 113 -13.55 10.76 -18.83
CA PRO A 113 -13.52 11.74 -19.91
C PRO A 113 -12.09 12.19 -20.22
N ALA A 114 -11.74 12.41 -21.49
CA ALA A 114 -10.37 12.81 -21.88
C ALA A 114 -9.91 14.12 -21.21
N HIS A 115 -10.84 15.01 -20.88
CA HIS A 115 -10.58 16.28 -20.19
C HIS A 115 -10.82 16.19 -18.67
N HIS A 116 -10.93 14.99 -18.11
CA HIS A 116 -11.08 14.82 -16.67
C HIS A 116 -9.83 15.40 -15.97
N PRO A 117 -9.99 16.22 -14.92
CA PRO A 117 -8.87 16.86 -14.24
C PRO A 117 -7.84 15.87 -13.71
N VAL A 118 -6.56 16.27 -13.75
CA VAL A 118 -5.48 15.55 -13.06
C VAL A 118 -5.62 15.72 -11.55
N GLY A 119 -5.12 14.74 -10.80
CA GLY A 119 -5.14 14.75 -9.34
C GLY A 119 -5.84 13.54 -8.74
N ILE A 120 -6.18 13.65 -7.46
CA ILE A 120 -6.77 12.54 -6.71
C ILE A 120 -8.23 12.36 -7.10
N LEU A 121 -8.57 11.19 -7.61
CA LEU A 121 -9.93 10.72 -7.83
C LEU A 121 -10.34 9.79 -6.69
N GLU A 122 -11.39 10.16 -5.97
CA GLU A 122 -12.03 9.28 -5.00
C GLU A 122 -13.05 8.36 -5.68
N TYR A 123 -13.07 7.10 -5.27
CA TYR A 123 -14.08 6.13 -5.68
C TYR A 123 -14.62 5.38 -4.46
N VAL A 124 -15.87 4.96 -4.57
CA VAL A 124 -16.60 4.26 -3.51
C VAL A 124 -17.14 2.96 -4.06
N ILE A 125 -16.93 1.88 -3.30
CA ILE A 125 -17.47 0.56 -3.57
C ILE A 125 -18.56 0.26 -2.54
N ALA A 126 -19.80 0.15 -2.99
CA ALA A 126 -20.91 -0.15 -2.10
C ALA A 126 -21.05 -1.65 -1.89
N THR A 127 -21.14 -2.06 -0.62
CA THR A 127 -21.33 -3.46 -0.23
C THR A 127 -22.43 -3.58 0.83
N PRO A 128 -22.99 -4.78 1.07
CA PRO A 128 -23.85 -5.02 2.22
C PRO A 128 -23.18 -4.74 3.58
N ALA A 129 -21.84 -4.80 3.65
CA ALA A 129 -21.04 -4.55 4.85
C ALA A 129 -20.61 -3.08 5.00
N GLY A 130 -21.19 -2.18 4.21
CA GLY A 130 -20.86 -0.75 4.17
C GLY A 130 -20.14 -0.31 2.90
N ASP A 131 -19.92 0.99 2.79
CA ASP A 131 -19.16 1.58 1.70
C ASP A 131 -17.66 1.50 1.99
N ALA A 132 -16.86 1.10 0.99
CA ALA A 132 -15.41 1.19 1.03
C ALA A 132 -14.93 2.31 0.10
N THR A 133 -14.21 3.28 0.65
CA THR A 133 -13.65 4.41 -0.10
C THR A 133 -12.19 4.17 -0.44
N GLY A 134 -11.82 4.43 -1.69
CA GLY A 134 -10.45 4.41 -2.18
C GLY A 134 -10.13 5.70 -2.94
N LYS A 135 -8.83 5.93 -3.14
CA LYS A 135 -8.30 7.09 -3.87
C LYS A 135 -7.30 6.60 -4.90
N ILE A 136 -7.28 7.23 -6.06
CA ILE A 136 -6.31 6.94 -7.11
C ILE A 136 -5.84 8.23 -7.77
N MET A 137 -4.57 8.28 -8.16
CA MET A 137 -4.02 9.41 -8.89
C MET A 137 -4.42 9.32 -10.37
N VAL A 138 -4.97 10.41 -10.90
CA VAL A 138 -5.21 10.63 -12.33
C VAL A 138 -4.10 11.50 -12.89
N LEU A 139 -3.41 11.00 -13.91
CA LEU A 139 -2.26 11.65 -14.53
C LEU A 139 -2.60 12.26 -15.88
N ALA A 140 -1.84 13.29 -16.25
CA ALA A 140 -1.83 13.85 -17.59
C ALA A 140 -1.07 12.90 -18.53
N ALA A 141 -1.67 12.55 -19.67
CA ALA A 141 -1.07 11.61 -20.63
C ALA A 141 0.25 12.13 -21.23
N GLU A 142 0.42 13.45 -21.32
CA GLU A 142 1.60 14.11 -21.88
C GLU A 142 2.84 14.11 -20.95
N THR A 143 2.64 13.99 -19.64
CA THR A 143 3.73 13.94 -18.64
C THR A 143 3.81 12.58 -17.95
N PHE A 144 3.19 11.57 -18.54
CA PHE A 144 3.11 10.21 -18.05
C PHE A 144 3.82 9.23 -18.99
N ILE A 145 4.50 8.25 -18.39
CA ILE A 145 5.02 7.09 -19.11
C ILE A 145 4.73 5.80 -18.31
N ASP A 146 4.50 4.70 -19.02
CA ASP A 146 4.55 3.38 -18.41
C ASP A 146 5.99 2.90 -18.37
N GLU A 147 6.35 2.16 -17.32
CA GLU A 147 7.62 1.46 -17.29
C GLU A 147 7.79 0.51 -18.49
N THR A 148 9.02 0.10 -18.75
CA THR A 148 9.32 -0.81 -19.84
C THR A 148 10.50 -1.66 -19.41
N GLU A 149 10.25 -2.95 -19.34
CA GLU A 149 11.22 -3.97 -18.92
C GLU A 149 12.02 -4.52 -20.12
N PRO A 150 13.27 -4.96 -19.93
CA PRO A 150 14.02 -4.93 -18.67
C PRO A 150 14.53 -3.51 -18.33
N ASN A 151 14.40 -3.10 -17.06
CA ASN A 151 15.02 -1.88 -16.50
C ASN A 151 15.79 -2.17 -15.20
N ASN A 152 16.21 -3.42 -15.02
CA ASN A 152 16.77 -3.97 -13.79
C ASN A 152 18.23 -3.57 -13.47
N ALA A 153 18.83 -2.70 -14.29
CA ALA A 153 20.22 -2.29 -14.15
C ALA A 153 20.46 -0.89 -14.72
N PHE A 154 21.54 -0.22 -14.28
CA PHE A 154 21.86 1.15 -14.72
C PHE A 154 21.99 1.29 -16.24
N ARG A 155 22.48 0.25 -16.92
CA ARG A 155 22.61 0.26 -18.39
C ARG A 155 21.29 0.10 -19.13
N GLU A 156 20.28 -0.39 -18.43
CA GLU A 156 18.93 -0.67 -18.91
C GLU A 156 17.92 0.33 -18.36
N ALA A 157 18.39 1.34 -17.61
CA ALA A 157 17.54 2.27 -16.90
C ALA A 157 16.51 2.94 -17.83
N HIS A 158 15.25 2.96 -17.38
CA HIS A 158 14.17 3.61 -18.08
C HIS A 158 14.39 5.14 -18.04
N LYS A 159 14.57 5.74 -19.21
CA LYS A 159 14.87 7.17 -19.32
C LYS A 159 13.61 8.02 -19.12
N MET A 160 13.70 8.99 -18.22
CA MET A 160 12.65 9.96 -17.91
C MET A 160 13.14 11.39 -18.10
N GLN A 161 12.20 12.31 -18.21
CA GLN A 161 12.43 13.75 -18.11
C GLN A 161 11.96 14.26 -16.74
N LEU A 162 12.63 15.29 -16.22
CA LEU A 162 12.16 15.99 -15.01
C LEU A 162 10.73 16.52 -15.23
N GLY A 163 9.86 16.31 -14.24
CA GLY A 163 8.44 16.63 -14.30
C GLY A 163 7.55 15.51 -14.87
N GLN A 164 8.13 14.42 -15.36
CA GLN A 164 7.35 13.23 -15.72
C GLN A 164 7.05 12.37 -14.49
N SER A 165 5.93 11.64 -14.59
CA SER A 165 5.63 10.52 -13.70
C SER A 165 5.67 9.21 -14.46
N SER A 166 6.09 8.13 -13.80
CA SER A 166 6.07 6.78 -14.33
C SER A 166 5.25 5.87 -13.46
N ARG A 167 4.37 5.07 -14.07
CA ARG A 167 3.76 3.93 -13.39
C ARG A 167 4.67 2.72 -13.60
N GLY A 168 5.05 2.09 -12.49
CA GLY A 168 5.84 0.86 -12.51
C GLY A 168 5.27 -0.21 -11.59
N SER A 169 5.90 -1.38 -11.58
CA SER A 169 5.50 -2.53 -10.77
C SER A 169 6.68 -3.44 -10.49
N ILE A 170 6.95 -3.70 -9.21
CA ILE A 170 7.94 -4.71 -8.80
C ILE A 170 7.34 -6.09 -9.11
N GLN A 171 7.74 -6.69 -10.23
CA GLN A 171 7.10 -7.89 -10.80
C GLN A 171 7.47 -9.17 -10.05
N GLY A 172 8.64 -9.18 -9.42
CA GLY A 172 9.20 -10.35 -8.76
C GLY A 172 9.99 -10.05 -7.49
N ASP A 173 10.41 -11.10 -6.80
CA ASP A 173 11.30 -10.95 -5.65
C ASP A 173 12.62 -10.32 -6.09
N LYS A 174 13.12 -9.36 -5.29
CA LYS A 174 14.39 -8.65 -5.51
C LYS A 174 14.46 -7.90 -6.84
N ASP A 175 13.31 -7.63 -7.44
CA ASP A 175 13.20 -6.79 -8.62
C ASP A 175 13.51 -5.33 -8.24
N VAL A 176 14.25 -4.65 -9.11
CA VAL A 176 14.71 -3.28 -8.90
C VAL A 176 14.53 -2.51 -10.19
N ASP A 177 13.55 -1.64 -10.21
CA ASP A 177 13.27 -0.79 -11.36
C ASP A 177 14.21 0.40 -11.34
N VAL A 178 15.07 0.50 -12.36
CA VAL A 178 16.01 1.61 -12.50
C VAL A 178 15.48 2.63 -13.50
N TYR A 179 15.41 3.89 -13.06
CA TYR A 179 15.07 5.04 -13.88
C TYR A 179 16.26 5.99 -13.98
N ALA A 180 16.39 6.71 -15.09
CA ALA A 180 17.45 7.69 -15.29
C ALA A 180 16.92 9.01 -15.86
N PHE A 181 17.42 10.14 -15.36
CA PHE A 181 17.13 11.46 -15.91
C PHE A 181 18.31 12.41 -15.74
N LEU A 182 18.34 13.48 -16.53
CA LEU A 182 19.37 14.53 -16.43
C LEU A 182 18.93 15.62 -15.45
N ALA A 183 19.83 16.01 -14.55
CA ALA A 183 19.66 17.14 -13.64
C ALA A 183 20.92 18.03 -13.63
N LYS A 184 20.73 19.30 -13.30
CA LYS A 184 21.76 20.34 -13.26
C LYS A 184 22.19 20.66 -11.84
N ALA A 185 23.40 21.18 -11.70
CA ALA A 185 23.94 21.69 -10.45
C ALA A 185 22.98 22.74 -9.85
N GLY A 186 22.71 22.61 -8.55
CA GLY A 186 21.85 23.50 -7.79
C GLY A 186 20.35 23.15 -7.83
N GLN A 187 19.90 22.29 -8.76
CA GLN A 187 18.50 21.85 -8.78
C GLN A 187 18.17 21.09 -7.49
N GLN A 188 17.01 21.42 -6.92
CA GLN A 188 16.42 20.71 -5.80
C GLN A 188 15.29 19.85 -6.34
N LEU A 189 15.39 18.55 -6.12
CA LEU A 189 14.45 17.57 -6.62
C LEU A 189 13.66 16.97 -5.46
N LYS A 190 12.38 16.74 -5.71
CA LYS A 190 11.52 15.90 -4.88
C LYS A 190 11.15 14.67 -5.69
N VAL A 191 11.52 13.50 -5.17
CA VAL A 191 11.13 12.20 -5.70
C VAL A 191 10.09 11.63 -4.76
N THR A 192 8.94 11.23 -5.31
CA THR A 192 7.87 10.58 -4.55
C THR A 192 7.56 9.25 -5.23
N VAL A 193 7.46 8.17 -4.45
CA VAL A 193 6.96 6.88 -4.93
C VAL A 193 5.69 6.58 -4.16
N THR A 194 4.55 6.49 -4.83
CA THR A 194 3.26 6.19 -4.20
C THR A 194 2.82 4.79 -4.58
N SER A 195 2.69 3.88 -3.61
CA SER A 195 2.24 2.52 -3.86
C SER A 195 0.73 2.43 -4.15
N GLY A 196 0.32 1.43 -4.92
CA GLY A 196 -1.09 1.07 -5.10
C GLY A 196 -1.72 0.48 -3.83
N GLY A 197 -0.91 0.06 -2.86
CA GLY A 197 -1.34 -0.45 -1.57
C GLY A 197 -0.18 -0.57 -0.58
N SER A 198 -0.03 0.43 0.29
CA SER A 198 1.15 0.62 1.15
C SER A 198 1.43 -0.48 2.17
N LEU A 199 0.45 -1.36 2.44
CA LEU A 199 0.70 -2.56 3.26
C LEU A 199 1.26 -3.73 2.45
N LEU A 200 1.00 -3.77 1.14
CA LEU A 200 1.46 -4.81 0.22
C LEU A 200 2.80 -4.43 -0.40
N MET A 201 2.89 -3.18 -0.85
CA MET A 201 4.07 -2.61 -1.48
C MET A 201 4.68 -1.55 -0.57
N ASP A 202 5.77 -1.94 0.08
CA ASP A 202 6.62 -1.08 0.87
C ASP A 202 7.77 -0.61 -0.03
N ALA A 203 7.65 0.60 -0.59
CA ALA A 203 8.57 1.06 -1.62
C ALA A 203 9.82 1.67 -0.99
N ALA A 204 10.99 1.32 -1.49
CA ALA A 204 12.25 1.99 -1.17
C ALA A 204 12.87 2.59 -2.43
N VAL A 205 13.42 3.79 -2.31
CA VAL A 205 14.13 4.46 -3.40
C VAL A 205 15.57 4.76 -3.01
N HIS A 206 16.50 4.35 -3.88
CA HIS A 206 17.91 4.70 -3.78
C HIS A 206 18.34 5.51 -5.00
N CYS A 207 19.21 6.49 -4.78
CA CYS A 207 19.65 7.41 -5.80
C CYS A 207 21.17 7.34 -5.97
N TYR A 208 21.63 7.26 -7.21
CA TYR A 208 23.05 7.15 -7.56
C TYR A 208 23.44 8.05 -8.72
N ASP A 209 24.74 8.34 -8.82
CA ASP A 209 25.35 8.97 -9.98
C ASP A 209 25.79 7.92 -11.04
N PRO A 210 26.29 8.34 -12.22
CA PRO A 210 26.69 7.42 -13.29
C PRO A 210 27.92 6.56 -12.96
N ARG A 211 28.65 6.89 -11.88
CA ARG A 211 29.79 6.11 -11.37
C ARG A 211 29.35 5.11 -10.30
N GLY A 212 28.06 5.05 -9.98
CA GLY A 212 27.52 4.22 -8.90
C GLY A 212 27.75 4.82 -7.51
N GLN A 213 28.11 6.11 -7.43
CA GLN A 213 28.22 6.79 -6.15
C GLN A 213 26.83 7.08 -5.60
N PHE A 214 26.61 6.68 -4.35
CA PHE A 214 25.38 6.96 -3.62
C PHE A 214 25.16 8.47 -3.45
N LEU A 215 23.95 8.92 -3.74
CA LEU A 215 23.51 10.31 -3.59
C LEU A 215 22.52 10.50 -2.44
N ALA A 216 21.49 9.65 -2.36
CA ALA A 216 20.44 9.71 -1.34
C ALA A 216 19.60 8.41 -1.35
N ALA A 217 18.83 8.18 -0.28
CA ALA A 217 17.80 7.14 -0.22
C ALA A 217 16.64 7.57 0.68
N ALA A 218 15.48 6.96 0.46
CA ALA A 218 14.30 7.04 1.31
C ALA A 218 13.53 5.72 1.25
N ASP A 219 12.85 5.38 2.34
CA ASP A 219 12.06 4.16 2.49
C ASP A 219 10.65 4.55 2.97
N ASP A 220 10.57 5.18 4.14
CA ASP A 220 9.36 5.78 4.65
C ASP A 220 9.36 7.32 4.54
N GLY A 221 8.17 7.90 4.37
CA GLY A 221 7.88 9.33 4.48
C GLY A 221 6.96 9.61 5.67
N GLU A 222 5.93 10.45 5.47
CA GLU A 222 4.82 10.57 6.42
C GLU A 222 3.91 9.33 6.42
N SER A 223 3.89 8.60 5.29
CA SER A 223 3.34 7.25 5.13
C SER A 223 4.48 6.26 4.88
N ARG A 224 4.14 5.00 4.58
CA ARG A 224 5.11 3.99 4.10
C ARG A 224 5.62 4.22 2.67
N ASP A 225 5.17 5.31 2.05
CA ASP A 225 5.58 5.68 0.70
C ASP A 225 6.74 6.68 0.81
N PRO A 226 7.88 6.44 0.14
CA PRO A 226 9.07 7.27 0.32
C PRO A 226 8.91 8.63 -0.37
N VAL A 227 9.42 9.65 0.31
CA VAL A 227 9.65 10.99 -0.25
C VAL A 227 11.12 11.35 -0.07
N LEU A 228 11.84 11.45 -1.17
CA LEU A 228 13.27 11.76 -1.21
C LEU A 228 13.50 13.18 -1.71
N MET A 229 14.31 13.94 -0.98
CA MET A 229 14.72 15.30 -1.33
C MET A 229 16.20 15.29 -1.67
N LEU A 230 16.55 15.76 -2.88
CA LEU A 230 17.94 15.73 -3.37
C LEU A 230 18.34 17.09 -3.93
N LYS A 231 19.51 17.59 -3.53
CA LYS A 231 20.14 18.76 -4.16
C LYS A 231 21.39 18.35 -4.92
N LEU A 232 21.38 18.56 -6.24
CA LEU A 232 22.51 18.21 -7.09
C LEU A 232 23.64 19.22 -6.93
N GLN A 233 24.87 18.71 -6.80
CA GLN A 233 26.07 19.54 -6.68
C GLN A 233 26.71 19.84 -8.03
N THR A 234 26.49 18.96 -9.01
CA THR A 234 27.03 19.05 -10.36
C THR A 234 25.96 18.66 -11.36
N ASP A 235 26.12 19.10 -12.61
CA ASP A 235 25.35 18.56 -13.72
C ASP A 235 25.65 17.05 -13.82
N SER A 236 24.60 16.22 -13.79
CA SER A 236 24.74 14.77 -13.78
C SER A 236 23.48 14.09 -14.31
N GLU A 237 23.67 12.92 -14.93
CA GLU A 237 22.61 11.93 -14.99
C GLU A 237 22.43 11.32 -13.59
N VAL A 238 21.18 11.10 -13.21
CA VAL A 238 20.78 10.59 -11.90
C VAL A 238 20.03 9.28 -12.12
N PHE A 239 20.41 8.26 -11.36
CA PHE A 239 19.76 6.95 -11.38
C PHE A 239 18.91 6.78 -10.13
N LEU A 240 17.61 6.54 -10.30
CA LEU A 240 16.71 6.15 -9.23
C LEU A 240 16.46 4.65 -9.32
N CYS A 241 16.68 3.94 -8.22
CA CYS A 241 16.39 2.52 -8.09
C CYS A 241 15.19 2.38 -7.15
N VAL A 242 14.05 1.98 -7.68
CA VAL A 242 12.83 1.69 -6.92
C VAL A 242 12.79 0.18 -6.66
N SER A 243 12.47 -0.20 -5.44
CA SER A 243 12.44 -1.61 -5.01
C SER A 243 11.40 -1.79 -3.92
N SER A 244 11.06 -3.04 -3.60
CA SER A 244 10.36 -3.33 -2.35
C SER A 244 11.37 -3.41 -1.19
N ALA A 245 11.10 -2.73 -0.08
CA ALA A 245 11.90 -2.78 1.16
C ALA A 245 11.95 -4.19 1.79
N HIS A 246 11.06 -5.09 1.36
CA HIS A 246 10.98 -6.47 1.81
C HIS A 246 11.44 -7.48 0.73
N ASP A 247 12.01 -7.00 -0.38
CA ASP A 247 12.47 -7.80 -1.52
C ASP A 247 11.37 -8.72 -2.11
N VAL A 248 10.11 -8.31 -2.00
CA VAL A 248 8.96 -9.04 -2.55
C VAL A 248 8.31 -8.25 -3.68
N GLY A 249 7.82 -8.98 -4.69
CA GLY A 249 7.10 -8.41 -5.82
C GLY A 249 5.86 -9.22 -6.17
N GLY A 250 5.08 -8.73 -7.12
CA GLY A 250 3.93 -9.40 -7.71
C GLY A 250 2.72 -8.49 -7.90
N GLU A 251 1.54 -9.09 -8.08
CA GLU A 251 0.33 -8.41 -8.58
C GLU A 251 -0.08 -7.10 -7.89
N TRP A 252 0.21 -6.92 -6.61
CA TRP A 252 -0.18 -5.74 -5.82
C TRP A 252 0.99 -4.80 -5.52
N HIS A 253 2.06 -4.85 -6.33
CA HIS A 253 3.27 -4.07 -6.16
C HIS A 253 3.44 -2.96 -7.21
N SER A 254 2.36 -2.48 -7.81
CA SER A 254 2.45 -1.25 -8.59
C SER A 254 2.71 -0.03 -7.72
N TYR A 255 3.38 0.94 -8.34
CA TYR A 255 3.65 2.23 -7.77
C TYR A 255 3.60 3.31 -8.85
N LEU A 256 3.52 4.56 -8.39
CA LEU A 256 3.67 5.76 -9.17
C LEU A 256 4.93 6.48 -8.72
N LEU A 257 5.93 6.58 -9.59
CA LEU A 257 7.11 7.41 -9.42
C LEU A 257 6.85 8.81 -9.99
N THR A 258 7.11 9.85 -9.20
CA THR A 258 7.04 11.25 -9.66
C THR A 258 8.35 11.96 -9.30
N VAL A 259 8.93 12.66 -10.28
CA VAL A 259 10.17 13.43 -10.11
C VAL A 259 9.91 14.89 -10.42
N GLU A 260 9.95 15.75 -9.40
CA GLU A 260 9.65 17.17 -9.51
C GLU A 260 10.88 18.03 -9.18
N GLU A 261 11.06 19.12 -9.93
CA GLU A 261 11.98 20.18 -9.52
C GLU A 261 11.26 21.18 -8.61
N LEU A 262 11.82 21.39 -7.42
CA LEU A 262 11.36 22.40 -6.47
C LEU A 262 11.90 23.75 -6.88
N LYS A 263 10.99 24.70 -7.10
CA LYS A 263 11.29 26.09 -7.47
C LYS A 263 11.41 26.98 -6.26
#